data_AF-A0A1X9Z1E8-F1
#
_entry.id   AF-A0A1X9Z1E8-F1
#
_cell.length_a   1.000
_cell.length_b   1.000
_cell.length_c   1.000
_cell.angle_alpha   90.00
_cell.angle_beta   90.00
_cell.angle_gamma   90.00
#
_symmetry.space_group_name_H-M   'P 1'
#
loop_
_entity.id
_entity.type
_entity.pdbx_description
1 polymer ?
#
loop_
_entity_poly.entity_id
_entity_poly.type
_entity_poly.pdbx_seq_one_letter_code
_entity_poly.pdbx_strand_id
1 'polypeptide(L)'
;MTNPFDNMDFKLLLEHVKNLSAAEKKELMQVLNQGQLPVVNEEQVAYVKTPATHTSFDAKWEESLSASEFKAAVIQHINTLPWK
;
A
#
# COMPACT_ATOMS: atom_id res chain seq x y z
N MET A 1 -29.33 -3.51 -7.15
CA MET A 1 -28.92 -2.59 -6.07
C MET A 1 -27.62 -1.98 -6.52
N THR A 2 -27.59 -0.69 -6.82
CA THR A 2 -26.34 0.04 -7.12
C THR A 2 -25.55 0.16 -5.82
N ASN A 3 -24.26 -0.17 -5.87
CA ASN A 3 -23.40 -0.04 -4.70
C ASN A 3 -23.27 1.47 -4.40
N PRO A 4 -23.63 1.95 -3.18
CA PRO A 4 -23.58 3.38 -2.86
C PRO A 4 -22.15 3.97 -2.94
N PHE A 5 -21.14 3.12 -3.10
CA PHE A 5 -19.73 3.49 -3.20
C PHE A 5 -19.20 3.55 -4.65
N ASP A 6 -20.01 3.22 -5.67
CA ASP A 6 -19.55 3.16 -7.08
C ASP A 6 -19.09 4.51 -7.65
N ASN A 7 -19.52 5.64 -7.06
CA ASN A 7 -19.12 6.99 -7.44
C ASN A 7 -18.35 7.74 -6.33
N MET A 8 -17.80 7.02 -5.35
CA MET A 8 -17.09 7.66 -4.23
C MET A 8 -15.67 8.06 -4.65
N ASP A 9 -15.42 9.36 -4.75
CA ASP A 9 -14.06 9.88 -4.93
C ASP A 9 -13.26 9.83 -3.61
N PHE A 10 -11.94 9.96 -3.72
CA PHE A 10 -11.04 9.88 -2.56
C PHE A 10 -11.30 10.97 -1.51
N LYS A 11 -11.80 12.15 -1.94
CA LYS A 11 -12.09 13.26 -1.05
C LYS A 11 -13.33 12.97 -0.19
N LEU A 12 -14.39 12.44 -0.81
CA LEU A 12 -15.61 12.01 -0.14
C LEU A 12 -15.32 10.85 0.83
N LEU A 13 -14.46 9.91 0.45
CA LEU A 13 -14.00 8.84 1.33
C LEU A 13 -13.32 9.40 2.58
N LEU A 14 -12.40 10.35 2.43
CA LEU A 14 -11.70 10.99 3.55
C LEU A 14 -12.66 11.72 4.49
N GLU A 15 -13.64 12.45 3.95
CA GLU A 15 -14.66 13.11 4.78
C GLU A 15 -15.51 12.08 5.54
N HIS A 16 -15.86 10.96 4.91
CA HIS A 16 -16.61 9.89 5.57
C HIS A 16 -15.82 9.28 6.73
N VAL A 17 -14.54 8.95 6.51
CA VAL A 17 -13.65 8.40 7.54
C VAL A 17 -13.44 9.37 8.70
N LYS A 18 -13.33 10.67 8.43
CA LYS A 18 -13.19 11.70 9.47
C LYS A 18 -14.42 11.76 10.38
N ASN A 19 -15.60 11.63 9.79
CA ASN A 19 -16.90 11.72 10.48
C ASN A 19 -17.31 10.42 11.21
N LEU A 20 -16.56 9.32 11.06
CA LEU A 20 -16.81 8.09 11.81
C LEU A 20 -16.67 8.31 13.33
N SER A 21 -17.54 7.63 14.08
CA SER A 21 -17.45 7.53 15.53
C SER A 21 -16.21 6.76 15.98
N ALA A 22 -15.84 6.88 17.26
CA ALA A 22 -14.70 6.16 17.82
C ALA A 22 -14.87 4.62 17.73
N ALA A 23 -16.10 4.12 17.83
CA ALA A 23 -16.40 2.70 17.70
C ALA A 23 -16.20 2.21 16.26
N GLU A 24 -16.74 2.94 15.27
CA GLU A 24 -16.60 2.61 13.84
C GLU A 24 -15.15 2.72 13.38
N LYS A 25 -14.38 3.69 13.88
CA LYS A 25 -12.94 3.79 13.61
C LYS A 25 -12.17 2.59 14.13
N LYS A 26 -12.54 2.07 15.31
CA LYS A 26 -11.92 0.87 15.90
C LYS A 26 -12.21 -0.38 15.05
N GLU A 27 -13.45 -0.53 14.58
CA GLU A 27 -13.84 -1.61 13.69
C GLU A 27 -13.13 -1.52 12.34
N LEU A 28 -13.05 -0.31 11.74
CA LEU A 28 -12.31 -0.07 10.51
C LEU A 28 -10.83 -0.47 10.65
N MET A 29 -10.17 -0.04 11.72
CA MET A 29 -8.79 -0.43 12.01
C MET A 29 -8.65 -1.94 12.20
N GLN A 30 -9.61 -2.59 12.85
CA GLN A 30 -9.59 -4.05 13.01
C GLN A 30 -9.70 -4.77 11.67
N VAL A 31 -10.59 -4.33 10.76
CA VAL A 31 -10.73 -4.89 9.41
C VAL A 31 -9.47 -4.67 8.58
N LEU A 32 -8.90 -3.46 8.61
CA LEU A 32 -7.66 -3.16 7.90
C LEU A 32 -6.48 -4.00 8.41
N ASN A 33 -6.39 -4.20 9.73
CA ASN A 33 -5.36 -5.06 10.35
C ASN A 33 -5.58 -6.56 10.06
N GLN A 34 -6.83 -7.02 9.98
CA GLN A 34 -7.17 -8.42 9.68
C GLN A 34 -6.96 -8.78 8.20
N GLY A 35 -7.16 -7.83 7.30
CA GLY A 35 -7.02 -8.05 5.85
C GLY A 35 -5.58 -8.18 5.35
N GLN A 36 -4.56 -8.20 6.23
CA GLN A 36 -3.14 -8.04 5.87
C GLN A 36 -2.89 -6.82 4.97
N LEU A 37 -3.79 -5.84 4.96
CA LEU A 37 -3.53 -4.59 4.27
C LEU A 37 -2.48 -3.87 5.11
N PRO A 38 -1.33 -3.50 4.53
CA PRO A 38 -0.29 -2.80 5.27
C PRO A 38 -0.85 -1.46 5.73
N VAL A 39 -1.32 -1.42 6.97
CA VAL A 39 -1.70 -0.18 7.65
C VAL A 39 -0.40 0.53 7.94
N VAL A 40 -0.07 1.51 7.11
CA VAL A 40 1.09 2.36 7.31
C VAL A 40 0.77 3.29 8.48
N ASN A 41 1.32 2.99 9.65
CA ASN A 41 1.23 3.86 10.80
C ASN A 41 2.00 5.15 10.49
N GLU A 42 1.39 6.32 10.55
CA GLU A 42 2.05 7.59 10.22
C GLU A 42 3.32 7.84 11.08
N GLU A 43 3.33 7.38 12.33
CA GLU A 43 4.50 7.40 13.21
C GLU A 43 5.65 6.50 12.73
N GLN A 44 5.35 5.50 11.91
CA GLN A 44 6.30 4.59 11.25
C GLN A 44 6.69 5.07 9.84
N VAL A 45 6.07 6.13 9.31
CA VAL A 45 6.48 6.83 8.08
C VAL A 45 7.69 7.71 8.39
N ALA A 46 8.72 7.12 8.98
CA ALA A 46 10.06 7.68 9.03
C ALA A 46 10.76 7.46 7.67
N TYR A 47 10.07 7.71 6.55
CA TYR A 47 10.65 7.56 5.20
C TYR A 47 11.80 8.53 4.90
N VAL A 48 12.23 9.33 5.87
CA VAL A 48 13.27 10.36 5.68
C VAL A 48 14.46 10.22 6.65
N LYS A 49 14.40 9.46 7.75
CA LYS A 49 15.44 9.60 8.80
C LYS A 49 15.84 8.35 9.59
N THR A 50 15.68 7.15 9.03
CA THR A 50 16.39 5.98 9.56
C THR A 50 17.39 5.51 8.52
N PRO A 51 18.71 5.58 8.77
CA PRO A 51 19.68 4.95 7.90
C PRO A 51 19.46 3.44 8.05
N ALA A 52 18.71 2.85 7.13
CA ALA A 52 18.59 1.41 7.02
C ALA A 52 19.99 0.86 6.78
N THR A 53 20.55 0.21 7.80
CA THR A 53 21.61 -0.80 7.69
C THR A 53 22.60 -0.59 6.56
N HIS A 54 23.49 0.40 6.67
CA HIS A 54 24.79 0.55 5.96
C HIS A 54 24.95 -0.16 4.59
N THR A 55 23.94 -0.16 3.73
CA THR A 55 24.01 -0.79 2.41
C THR A 55 24.40 0.32 1.47
N SER A 56 25.62 0.25 0.94
CA SER A 56 26.11 1.23 -0.02
C SER A 56 25.09 1.35 -1.16
N PHE A 57 24.77 2.59 -1.55
CA PHE A 57 23.95 2.85 -2.73
C PHE A 57 24.45 2.07 -3.95
N ASP A 58 25.77 1.99 -4.11
CA ASP A 58 26.42 1.26 -5.20
C ASP A 58 26.11 -0.24 -5.15
N ALA A 59 26.08 -0.85 -3.96
CA ALA A 59 25.72 -2.27 -3.83
C ALA A 59 24.26 -2.52 -4.25
N LYS A 60 23.35 -1.60 -3.92
CA LYS A 60 21.95 -1.70 -4.35
C LYS A 60 21.76 -1.41 -5.84
N TRP A 61 22.60 -0.54 -6.39
CA TRP A 61 22.61 -0.23 -7.82
C TRP A 61 23.07 -1.43 -8.65
N GLU A 62 24.13 -2.13 -8.22
CA GLU A 62 24.59 -3.36 -8.87
C GLU A 62 23.61 -4.53 -8.73
N GLU A 63 22.83 -4.58 -7.65
CA GLU A 63 21.75 -5.55 -7.45
C GLU A 63 20.45 -5.19 -8.21
N SER A 64 20.39 -4.00 -8.82
CA SER A 64 19.17 -3.54 -9.50
C SER A 64 19.00 -4.20 -10.85
N LEU A 65 17.77 -4.63 -11.14
CA LEU A 65 17.41 -5.18 -12.44
C LEU A 65 17.54 -4.10 -13.52
N SER A 66 18.05 -4.48 -14.68
CA SER A 66 17.91 -3.65 -15.88
C SER A 66 16.43 -3.43 -16.21
N ALA A 67 16.13 -2.37 -16.95
CA ALA A 67 14.75 -2.08 -17.38
C ALA A 67 14.10 -3.25 -18.14
N SER A 68 14.90 -4.05 -18.87
CA SER A 68 14.44 -5.24 -19.57
C SER A 68 14.06 -6.37 -18.61
N GLU A 69 14.90 -6.64 -17.61
CA GLU A 69 14.67 -7.68 -16.61
C GLU A 69 13.48 -7.32 -15.70
N PHE A 70 13.37 -6.05 -15.31
CA PHE A 70 12.22 -5.55 -14.58
C PHE A 70 10.92 -5.77 -15.38
N LYS A 71 10.91 -5.42 -16.68
CA LYS A 71 9.75 -5.62 -17.55
C LYS A 71 9.36 -7.10 -17.64
N ALA A 72 10.33 -8.01 -17.75
CA ALA A 72 10.08 -9.44 -17.79
C ALA A 72 9.47 -9.95 -16.46
N ALA A 73 10.03 -9.53 -15.32
CA ALA A 73 9.54 -9.89 -14.00
C ALA A 73 8.11 -9.38 -13.74
N VAL A 74 7.81 -8.15 -14.16
CA VAL A 74 6.46 -7.57 -14.05
C VAL A 74 5.45 -8.35 -14.89
N ILE A 75 5.79 -8.71 -16.14
CA ILE A 75 4.93 -9.52 -17.00
C ILE A 75 4.68 -10.89 -16.36
N GLN A 76 5.72 -11.53 -15.83
CA GLN A 76 5.60 -12.81 -15.12
C GLN A 76 4.67 -12.69 -13.91
N HIS A 77 4.83 -11.65 -13.10
CA HIS A 77 3.98 -11.42 -11.93
C HIS A 77 2.51 -11.21 -12.34
N ILE A 78 2.25 -10.37 -13.34
CA ILE A 78 0.88 -10.15 -13.88
C ILE A 78 0.27 -11.46 -14.38
N ASN A 79 1.08 -12.36 -14.95
CA ASN A 79 0.61 -13.67 -15.43
C ASN A 79 0.26 -14.65 -14.29
N THR A 80 0.82 -14.45 -13.09
CA THR A 80 0.54 -15.30 -11.91
C THR A 80 -0.69 -14.86 -11.12
N LEU A 81 -1.30 -13.73 -11.46
CA LEU A 81 -2.41 -13.18 -10.70
C LEU A 81 -3.71 -13.95 -11.03
N PRO A 82 -4.54 -14.25 -10.00
CA PRO A 82 -5.66 -15.19 -10.10
C PRO A 82 -6.90 -14.65 -10.83
N TRP A 83 -6.86 -13.41 -11.31
CA TRP A 83 -7.95 -12.74 -12.01
C TRP A 83 -7.87 -12.86 -13.54
N LYS A 84 -6.99 -13.72 -14.04
CA LYS A 84 -6.93 -14.10 -15.46
C LYS A 84 -7.91 -15.21 -15.79
#